data_AF-A0A4P5VF00-F1
#
_entry.id   AF-A0A4P5VF00-F1
#
_cell.length_a   1.000
_cell.length_b   1.000
_cell.length_c   1.000
_cell.angle_alpha   90.00
_cell.angle_beta   90.00
_cell.angle_gamma   90.00
#
_symmetry.space_group_name_H-M   'P 1'
#
loop_
_entity.id
_entity.type
_entity.pdbx_description
1 polymer ?
#
loop_
_entity_poly.entity_id
_entity_poly.type
_entity_poly.pdbx_seq_one_letter_code
_entity_poly.pdbx_strand_id
1 'polypeptide(L)'
;MELLRTRAQLADWRRGLPTRPLHFVPTMGAVHQGHQQLIRRAAEPRSSGDPTVIVSVFVNPLQFGRGEDFDRYPRDLDRDGDLAAEAGAHALFAPSLGEMFPQGEAEITRILPPASLGDRLCGLSRPGHFEGVATIVCRLLALVRPQRLVMGEKDWQQLVILRRVVADLGLNVTLEGCATVRGPDSLACSSRNRYLSQSEAAAAAALPQALAQASLDSRSDPGAAGLIFAVRARLEAAGLRPDYVELVRAHNLTPLQRVEGLALLAVAAYCGPSRLIDHVFLMTRAPIVAIDGPAGAGKSTATRALAHRLGLLYLDTGAMYRALTWWVREQGVDPADAAAIAPLLQDLDLRLLGGVDGEQQVLINGHDVSTAIRSPEVTALVSTVAAHGCVREASTSQQRAMGAQAVLLA
;
A
#
# COMPACT_ATOMS: atom_id res chain seq x y z
N MET A 1 -22.33 -16.65 13.23
CA MET A 1 -21.43 -15.59 13.72
C MET A 1 -21.89 -15.20 15.11
N GLU A 2 -20.99 -15.00 16.07
CA GLU A 2 -21.33 -14.65 17.46
C GLU A 2 -21.36 -13.12 17.66
N LEU A 3 -22.35 -12.61 18.42
CA LEU A 3 -22.47 -11.19 18.73
C LEU A 3 -21.99 -10.91 20.17
N LEU A 4 -20.95 -10.09 20.29
CA LEU A 4 -20.27 -9.75 21.54
C LEU A 4 -20.54 -8.27 21.84
N ARG A 5 -21.26 -7.98 22.93
CA ARG A 5 -21.66 -6.62 23.31
C ARG A 5 -20.87 -6.05 24.48
N THR A 6 -20.18 -6.88 25.24
CA THR A 6 -19.40 -6.43 26.42
C THR A 6 -17.95 -6.88 26.34
N ARG A 7 -17.08 -6.19 27.10
CA ARG A 7 -15.67 -6.60 27.22
C ARG A 7 -15.53 -7.99 27.83
N ALA A 8 -16.44 -8.38 28.73
CA ALA A 8 -16.47 -9.72 29.32
C ALA A 8 -16.78 -10.79 28.26
N GLN A 9 -17.82 -10.59 27.45
CA GLN A 9 -18.16 -11.51 26.34
C GLN A 9 -17.00 -11.66 25.35
N LEU A 10 -16.34 -10.56 24.99
CA LEU A 10 -15.14 -10.61 24.13
C LEU A 10 -14.00 -11.41 24.77
N ALA A 11 -13.75 -11.19 26.06
CA ALA A 11 -12.70 -11.92 26.77
C ALA A 11 -13.02 -13.42 26.87
N ASP A 12 -14.29 -13.79 27.07
CA ASP A 12 -14.74 -15.17 27.19
C ASP A 12 -14.65 -15.89 25.84
N TRP A 13 -15.15 -15.24 24.79
CA TRP A 13 -15.03 -15.71 23.40
C TRP A 13 -13.58 -15.99 23.02
N ARG A 14 -12.67 -15.04 23.31
CA ARG A 14 -11.24 -15.18 23.01
C ARG A 14 -10.59 -16.34 23.75
N ARG A 15 -10.99 -16.62 25.00
CA ARG A 15 -10.47 -17.77 25.76
C ARG A 15 -10.96 -19.11 25.21
N GLY A 16 -12.14 -19.13 24.58
CA GLY A 16 -12.69 -20.32 23.93
C GLY A 16 -12.15 -20.60 22.52
N LEU A 17 -11.35 -19.69 21.95
CA LEU A 17 -10.82 -19.88 20.60
C LEU A 17 -9.80 -21.02 20.53
N PRO A 18 -9.82 -21.84 19.46
CA PRO A 18 -8.76 -22.79 19.18
C PRO A 18 -7.44 -22.05 18.92
N THR A 19 -6.32 -22.77 18.94
CA THR A 19 -4.99 -22.26 18.56
C THR A 19 -4.90 -21.97 17.06
N ARG A 20 -5.61 -20.92 16.63
CA ARG A 20 -5.68 -20.40 15.25
C ARG A 20 -5.32 -18.92 15.24
N PRO A 21 -4.85 -18.38 14.12
CA PRO A 21 -4.65 -16.94 14.00
C PRO A 21 -5.99 -16.19 14.11
N LEU A 22 -6.00 -15.10 14.86
CA LEU A 22 -7.09 -14.15 15.01
C LEU A 22 -6.79 -12.90 14.17
N HIS A 23 -7.62 -12.64 13.18
CA HIS A 23 -7.58 -11.44 12.35
C HIS A 23 -8.72 -10.50 12.72
N PHE A 24 -8.44 -9.21 12.68
CA PHE A 24 -9.37 -8.16 13.13
C PHE A 24 -9.63 -7.13 12.04
N VAL A 25 -10.92 -6.81 11.85
CA VAL A 25 -11.39 -5.74 10.97
C VAL A 25 -12.20 -4.72 11.80
N PRO A 26 -11.62 -3.58 12.19
CA PRO A 26 -12.37 -2.54 12.87
C PRO A 26 -13.24 -1.76 11.89
N THR A 27 -14.51 -1.55 12.25
CA THR A 27 -15.45 -0.71 11.49
C THR A 27 -16.26 0.19 12.43
N MET A 28 -16.88 1.22 11.86
CA MET A 28 -17.91 2.01 12.53
C MET A 28 -19.33 1.48 12.26
N GLY A 29 -19.48 0.30 11.65
CA GLY A 29 -20.75 -0.19 11.10
C GLY A 29 -21.09 0.41 9.74
N ALA A 30 -22.36 0.26 9.33
CA ALA A 30 -22.83 0.54 7.98
C ALA A 30 -21.97 -0.17 6.93
N VAL A 31 -21.88 -1.49 7.11
CA VAL A 31 -21.10 -2.42 6.32
C VAL A 31 -21.53 -2.33 4.84
N HIS A 32 -20.54 -2.33 3.97
CA HIS A 32 -20.70 -2.23 2.52
C HIS A 32 -19.64 -3.11 1.83
N GLN A 33 -19.66 -3.18 0.50
CA GLN A 33 -18.75 -4.04 -0.27
C GLN A 33 -17.27 -3.86 0.08
N GLY A 34 -16.83 -2.61 0.32
CA GLY A 34 -15.49 -2.33 0.85
C GLY A 34 -15.17 -3.06 2.16
N HIS A 35 -16.06 -3.00 3.16
CA HIS A 35 -15.89 -3.74 4.42
C HIS A 35 -15.94 -5.25 4.21
N GLN A 36 -16.86 -5.76 3.38
CA GLN A 36 -16.91 -7.19 3.07
C GLN A 36 -15.61 -7.68 2.44
N GLN A 37 -14.96 -6.87 1.59
CA GLN A 37 -13.65 -7.22 1.04
C GLN A 37 -12.56 -7.31 2.11
N LEU A 38 -12.56 -6.42 3.11
CA LEU A 38 -11.63 -6.52 4.24
C LEU A 38 -11.85 -7.82 5.01
N ILE A 39 -13.11 -8.20 5.24
CA ILE A 39 -13.48 -9.43 5.97
C ILE A 39 -13.07 -10.67 5.17
N ARG A 40 -13.36 -10.72 3.87
CA ARG A 40 -12.91 -11.81 2.98
C ARG A 40 -11.40 -11.93 2.98
N ARG A 41 -10.68 -10.80 2.88
CA ARG A 41 -9.21 -10.78 2.92
C ARG A 41 -8.65 -11.23 4.27
N ALA A 42 -9.33 -10.90 5.36
CA ALA A 42 -9.03 -11.41 6.70
C ALA A 42 -9.31 -12.91 6.83
N ALA A 43 -10.29 -13.45 6.10
CA ALA A 43 -10.68 -14.86 6.12
C ALA A 43 -9.81 -15.76 5.21
N GLU A 44 -8.99 -15.18 4.31
CA GLU A 44 -8.14 -15.96 3.42
C GLU A 44 -7.17 -16.88 4.18
N PRO A 45 -7.07 -18.18 3.80
CA PRO A 45 -6.16 -19.13 4.42
C PRO A 45 -4.71 -18.65 4.41
N ARG A 46 -3.99 -18.94 5.49
CA ARG A 46 -2.57 -18.58 5.63
C ARG A 46 -1.74 -19.81 5.90
N SER A 47 -0.42 -19.69 5.73
CA SER A 47 0.54 -20.75 6.10
C SER A 47 0.44 -21.12 7.58
N SER A 48 -0.04 -20.21 8.43
CA SER A 48 -0.31 -20.42 9.85
C SER A 48 -1.68 -21.06 10.16
N GLY A 49 -2.43 -21.49 9.14
CA GLY A 49 -3.78 -22.07 9.26
C GLY A 49 -4.92 -21.10 8.95
N ASP A 50 -6.15 -21.62 9.02
CA ASP A 50 -7.37 -20.86 8.76
C ASP A 50 -7.64 -19.84 9.88
N PRO A 51 -7.78 -18.55 9.53
CA PRO A 51 -7.95 -17.52 10.54
C PRO A 51 -9.38 -17.46 11.09
N THR A 52 -9.47 -17.19 12.39
CA THR A 52 -10.70 -16.67 12.99
C THR A 52 -10.77 -15.18 12.72
N VAL A 53 -11.91 -14.70 12.22
CA VAL A 53 -12.11 -13.28 11.90
C VAL A 53 -13.10 -12.65 12.86
N ILE A 54 -12.68 -11.58 13.53
CA ILE A 54 -13.56 -10.73 14.32
C ILE A 54 -13.67 -9.35 13.68
N VAL A 55 -14.89 -8.81 13.68
CA VAL A 55 -15.20 -7.47 13.18
C VAL A 55 -15.68 -6.63 14.36
N SER A 56 -15.24 -5.37 14.50
CA SER A 56 -15.88 -4.46 15.45
C SER A 56 -16.86 -3.53 14.74
N VAL A 57 -17.98 -3.22 15.39
CA VAL A 57 -18.93 -2.18 14.98
C VAL A 57 -19.03 -1.18 16.12
N PHE A 58 -18.31 -0.06 15.99
CA PHE A 58 -18.29 0.97 17.01
C PHE A 58 -18.12 2.36 16.38
N VAL A 59 -19.18 3.18 16.45
CA VAL A 59 -19.13 4.59 16.04
C VAL A 59 -18.40 5.36 17.13
N ASN A 60 -17.10 5.53 16.97
CA ASN A 60 -16.24 6.19 17.94
C ASN A 60 -16.50 7.71 17.99
N PRO A 61 -16.99 8.31 19.09
CA PRO A 61 -17.22 9.75 19.16
C PRO A 61 -15.92 10.57 19.13
N LEU A 62 -14.80 10.02 19.60
CA LEU A 62 -13.53 10.74 19.72
C LEU A 62 -12.94 11.20 18.37
N GLN A 63 -13.39 10.59 17.28
CA GLN A 63 -12.91 10.89 15.93
C GLN A 63 -13.90 11.75 15.12
N PHE A 64 -14.92 12.32 15.76
CA PHE A 64 -15.85 13.27 15.16
C PHE A 64 -15.65 14.67 15.74
N GLY A 65 -15.53 15.66 14.86
CA GLY A 65 -15.49 17.06 15.24
C GLY A 65 -16.89 17.63 15.56
N ARG A 66 -16.93 18.82 16.18
CA ARG A 66 -18.18 19.56 16.42
C ARG A 66 -18.87 19.85 15.08
N GLY A 67 -20.14 19.44 14.95
CA GLY A 67 -20.93 19.64 13.73
C GLY A 67 -20.69 18.60 12.63
N GLU A 68 -19.84 17.58 12.87
CA GLU A 68 -19.75 16.42 11.99
C GLU A 68 -20.96 15.50 12.15
N ASP A 69 -21.01 14.42 11.36
CA ASP A 69 -22.17 13.56 11.18
C ASP A 69 -22.37 12.49 12.27
N PHE A 70 -21.85 12.67 13.49
CA PHE A 70 -21.92 11.65 14.56
C PHE A 70 -23.36 11.19 14.86
N ASP A 71 -24.28 12.14 15.07
CA ASP A 71 -25.68 11.82 15.41
C ASP A 71 -26.41 11.17 14.23
N ARG A 72 -26.05 11.56 13.01
CA ARG A 72 -26.67 11.08 11.75
C ARG A 72 -25.95 9.87 11.15
N TYR A 73 -24.88 9.38 11.78
CA TYR A 73 -24.09 8.28 11.26
C TYR A 73 -24.97 7.02 11.18
N PRO A 74 -24.98 6.31 10.06
CA PRO A 74 -25.84 5.15 9.87
C PRO A 74 -25.53 4.02 10.87
N ARG A 75 -26.58 3.47 11.49
CA ARG A 75 -26.49 2.37 12.45
C ARG A 75 -27.55 1.34 12.12
N ASP A 76 -27.13 0.14 11.74
CA ASP A 76 -28.00 -0.99 11.41
C ASP A 76 -27.24 -2.28 11.75
N LEU A 77 -27.23 -2.62 13.04
CA LEU A 77 -26.35 -3.67 13.57
C LEU A 77 -26.72 -5.06 13.04
N ASP A 78 -28.01 -5.32 12.83
CA ASP A 78 -28.49 -6.60 12.33
C ASP A 78 -28.01 -6.82 10.89
N ARG A 79 -28.23 -5.82 10.02
CA ARG A 79 -27.72 -5.84 8.65
C ARG A 79 -26.19 -5.89 8.58
N ASP A 80 -25.51 -5.14 9.43
CA ASP A 80 -24.05 -5.17 9.53
C ASP A 80 -23.57 -6.59 9.89
N GLY A 81 -24.30 -7.26 10.78
CA GLY A 81 -24.02 -8.62 11.20
C GLY A 81 -24.20 -9.64 10.07
N ASP A 82 -25.31 -9.55 9.33
CA ASP A 82 -25.57 -10.44 8.19
C ASP A 82 -24.48 -10.30 7.11
N LEU A 83 -24.17 -9.06 6.71
CA LEU A 83 -23.15 -8.79 5.70
C LEU A 83 -21.75 -9.21 6.14
N ALA A 84 -21.44 -9.09 7.44
CA ALA A 84 -20.16 -9.53 7.99
C ALA A 84 -20.07 -11.06 8.02
N ALA A 85 -21.13 -11.75 8.43
CA ALA A 85 -21.20 -13.20 8.45
C ALA A 85 -21.05 -13.79 7.03
N GLU A 86 -21.78 -13.25 6.05
CA GLU A 86 -21.66 -13.62 4.63
C GLU A 86 -20.23 -13.45 4.08
N ALA A 87 -19.50 -12.46 4.59
CA ALA A 87 -18.12 -12.19 4.16
C ALA A 87 -17.06 -13.04 4.88
N GLY A 88 -17.46 -13.87 5.86
CA GLY A 88 -16.57 -14.79 6.58
C GLY A 88 -16.22 -14.38 8.03
N ALA A 89 -16.94 -13.42 8.62
CA ALA A 89 -16.74 -13.07 10.01
C ALA A 89 -17.26 -14.17 10.96
N HIS A 90 -16.48 -14.47 11.99
CA HIS A 90 -16.81 -15.46 13.02
C HIS A 90 -17.48 -14.81 14.22
N ALA A 91 -17.10 -13.57 14.54
CA ALA A 91 -17.72 -12.78 15.59
C ALA A 91 -17.81 -11.28 15.23
N LEU A 92 -18.80 -10.62 15.82
CA LEU A 92 -19.01 -9.18 15.78
C LEU A 92 -18.88 -8.62 17.20
N PHE A 93 -17.93 -7.72 17.42
CA PHE A 93 -17.81 -6.96 18.67
C PHE A 93 -18.48 -5.59 18.53
N ALA A 94 -19.66 -5.43 19.12
CA ALA A 94 -20.49 -4.23 19.04
C ALA A 94 -20.77 -3.65 20.43
N PRO A 95 -19.74 -3.07 21.08
CA PRO A 95 -19.87 -2.53 22.43
C PRO A 95 -20.65 -1.21 22.47
N SER A 96 -21.27 -0.93 23.62
CA SER A 96 -21.84 0.39 23.90
C SER A 96 -20.74 1.42 24.22
N LEU A 97 -21.10 2.71 24.26
CA LEU A 97 -20.19 3.76 24.75
C LEU A 97 -19.75 3.50 26.18
N GLY A 98 -20.64 3.06 27.08
CA GLY A 98 -20.28 2.76 28.48
C GLY A 98 -19.32 1.57 28.61
N GLU A 99 -19.40 0.60 27.70
CA GLU A 99 -18.43 -0.51 27.65
C GLU A 99 -17.05 -0.04 27.19
N MET A 100 -17.01 0.87 26.20
CA MET A 100 -15.75 1.41 25.69
C MET A 100 -15.18 2.50 26.59
N PHE A 101 -16.01 3.29 27.26
CA PHE A 101 -15.64 4.46 28.05
C PHE A 101 -16.36 4.44 29.42
N PRO A 102 -16.01 3.53 30.33
CA PRO A 102 -16.74 3.34 31.58
C PRO A 102 -16.69 4.56 32.52
N GLN A 103 -15.64 5.39 32.40
CA GLN A 103 -15.49 6.65 33.15
C GLN A 103 -15.82 7.88 32.29
N GLY A 104 -16.44 7.67 31.12
CA GLY A 104 -16.68 8.72 30.13
C GLY A 104 -15.52 8.94 29.17
N GLU A 105 -15.82 9.64 28.07
CA GLU A 105 -14.90 9.89 26.96
C GLU A 105 -13.75 10.85 27.31
N ALA A 106 -13.98 11.76 28.27
CA ALA A 106 -12.99 12.74 28.69
C ALA A 106 -11.85 12.11 29.51
N GLU A 107 -12.15 11.06 30.26
CA GLU A 107 -11.23 10.44 31.22
C GLU A 107 -10.38 9.30 30.60
N ILE A 108 -10.50 9.04 29.30
CA ILE A 108 -9.70 8.02 28.64
C ILE A 108 -8.31 8.55 28.25
N THR A 109 -7.27 7.75 28.53
CA THR A 109 -5.92 7.97 28.00
C THR A 109 -5.96 8.10 26.47
N ARG A 110 -5.31 9.15 25.96
CA ARG A 110 -5.23 9.47 24.54
C ARG A 110 -3.91 9.03 23.94
N ILE A 111 -3.97 8.58 22.69
CA ILE A 111 -2.81 8.28 21.87
C ILE A 111 -2.68 9.40 20.84
N LEU A 112 -1.65 10.22 20.97
CA LEU A 112 -1.35 11.32 20.06
C LEU A 112 -0.33 10.87 19.00
N PRO A 113 -0.71 10.74 17.73
CA PRO A 113 0.25 10.46 16.66
C PRO A 113 1.22 11.62 16.43
N PRO A 114 2.37 11.37 15.75
CA PRO A 114 3.29 12.44 15.37
C PRO A 114 2.59 13.53 14.54
N ALA A 115 2.80 14.80 14.92
CA ALA A 115 2.20 15.97 14.26
C ALA A 115 2.48 16.01 12.75
N SER A 116 3.67 15.56 12.33
CA SER A 116 4.07 15.48 10.91
C SER A 116 3.15 14.62 10.03
N LEU A 117 2.35 13.72 10.62
CA LEU A 117 1.37 12.90 9.89
C LEU A 117 -0.06 13.46 9.97
N GLY A 118 -0.33 14.38 10.91
CA GLY A 118 -1.65 14.95 11.18
C GLY A 118 -1.84 16.39 10.72
N ASP A 119 -0.78 17.19 10.58
CA ASP A 119 -0.87 18.64 10.29
C ASP A 119 -1.17 18.96 8.80
N ARG A 120 -1.62 17.97 8.03
CA ARG A 120 -1.91 18.04 6.58
C ARG A 120 -3.06 17.13 6.19
N LEU A 121 -3.51 17.21 4.94
CA LEU A 121 -4.56 16.34 4.38
C LEU A 121 -5.81 16.37 5.28
N CYS A 122 -6.40 15.22 5.61
CA CYS A 122 -7.59 15.15 6.47
C CYS A 122 -7.37 15.69 7.88
N GLY A 123 -6.15 15.62 8.41
CA GLY A 123 -5.89 16.01 9.80
C GLY A 123 -5.92 17.53 9.98
N LEU A 124 -5.55 18.29 8.94
CA LEU A 124 -5.69 19.75 8.92
C LEU A 124 -7.18 20.16 8.95
N SER A 125 -8.02 19.53 8.12
CA SER A 125 -9.45 19.85 8.06
C SER A 125 -10.26 19.25 9.21
N ARG A 126 -9.68 18.31 9.97
CA ARG A 126 -10.37 17.58 11.06
C ARG A 126 -9.47 17.49 12.32
N PRO A 127 -9.27 18.60 13.04
CA PRO A 127 -8.45 18.62 14.25
C PRO A 127 -8.91 17.58 15.27
N GLY A 128 -7.95 16.85 15.87
CA GLY A 128 -8.23 15.77 16.84
C GLY A 128 -8.72 14.45 16.24
N HIS A 129 -9.10 14.41 14.95
CA HIS A 129 -9.63 13.18 14.32
C HIS A 129 -8.71 11.98 14.48
N PHE A 130 -7.42 12.13 14.14
CA PHE A 130 -6.47 11.03 14.18
C PHE A 130 -6.00 10.64 15.59
N GLU A 131 -6.08 11.55 16.56
CA GLU A 131 -5.92 11.21 17.97
C GLU A 131 -7.07 10.29 18.41
N GLY A 132 -8.31 10.63 18.04
CA GLY A 132 -9.48 9.79 18.29
C GLY A 132 -9.38 8.42 17.64
N VAL A 133 -8.93 8.35 16.39
CA VAL A 133 -8.70 7.10 15.65
C VAL A 133 -7.60 6.26 16.31
N ALA A 134 -6.43 6.83 16.58
CA ALA A 134 -5.31 6.11 17.19
C ALA A 134 -5.68 5.59 18.58
N THR A 135 -6.38 6.40 19.39
CA THR A 135 -6.86 6.04 20.72
C THR A 135 -7.80 4.84 20.67
N ILE A 136 -8.83 4.87 19.81
CA ILE A 136 -9.80 3.77 19.77
C ILE A 136 -9.19 2.49 19.18
N VAL A 137 -8.35 2.60 18.15
CA VAL A 137 -7.71 1.43 17.53
C VAL A 137 -6.76 0.77 18.53
N CYS A 138 -5.94 1.52 19.27
CA CYS A 138 -5.07 0.96 20.31
C CYS A 138 -5.87 0.25 21.40
N ARG A 139 -7.00 0.85 21.83
CA ARG A 139 -7.90 0.21 22.80
C ARG A 139 -8.49 -1.09 22.26
N LEU A 140 -8.97 -1.10 21.02
CA LEU A 140 -9.51 -2.30 20.37
C LEU A 140 -8.42 -3.38 20.24
N LEU A 141 -7.20 -3.02 19.86
CA LEU A 141 -6.07 -3.95 19.79
C LEU A 141 -5.74 -4.57 21.15
N ALA A 142 -5.79 -3.80 22.24
CA ALA A 142 -5.56 -4.30 23.60
C ALA A 142 -6.64 -5.29 24.07
N LEU A 143 -7.89 -5.08 23.62
CA LEU A 143 -9.04 -5.94 23.94
C LEU A 143 -9.08 -7.20 23.09
N VAL A 144 -8.95 -7.05 21.76
CA VAL A 144 -9.07 -8.14 20.78
C VAL A 144 -7.81 -9.00 20.72
N ARG A 145 -6.62 -8.37 20.81
CA ARG A 145 -5.30 -9.01 20.69
C ARG A 145 -5.12 -9.86 19.42
N PRO A 146 -5.37 -9.30 18.22
CA PRO A 146 -5.23 -10.04 16.98
C PRO A 146 -3.76 -10.15 16.55
N GLN A 147 -3.42 -11.17 15.78
CA GLN A 147 -2.13 -11.24 15.08
C GLN A 147 -2.11 -10.29 13.88
N ARG A 148 -3.29 -9.95 13.33
CA ARG A 148 -3.42 -9.06 12.19
C ARG A 148 -4.58 -8.08 12.31
N LEU A 149 -4.30 -6.84 11.94
CA LEU A 149 -5.27 -5.78 11.74
C LEU A 149 -5.40 -5.52 10.23
N VAL A 150 -6.60 -5.66 9.68
CA VAL A 150 -6.88 -5.44 8.25
C VAL A 150 -7.63 -4.12 8.07
N MET A 151 -7.07 -3.22 7.25
CA MET A 151 -7.55 -1.85 7.07
C MET A 151 -7.65 -1.50 5.58
N GLY A 152 -8.65 -0.70 5.21
CA GLY A 152 -8.81 -0.23 3.84
C GLY A 152 -7.82 0.88 3.47
N GLU A 153 -7.28 0.83 2.26
CA GLU A 153 -6.35 1.84 1.72
C GLU A 153 -7.03 3.16 1.38
N LYS A 154 -8.35 3.17 1.16
CA LYS A 154 -9.14 4.40 0.90
C LYS A 154 -8.77 5.54 1.84
N ASP A 155 -8.66 5.23 3.13
CA ASP A 155 -8.27 6.15 4.19
C ASP A 155 -6.73 6.08 4.40
N TRP A 156 -5.96 6.36 3.35
CA TRP A 156 -4.51 6.12 3.32
C TRP A 156 -3.74 6.82 4.45
N GLN A 157 -4.09 8.07 4.78
CA GLN A 157 -3.48 8.79 5.90
C GLN A 157 -3.72 8.07 7.23
N GLN A 158 -4.91 7.50 7.45
CA GLN A 158 -5.19 6.68 8.63
C GLN A 158 -4.29 5.43 8.65
N LEU A 159 -4.13 4.76 7.51
CA LEU A 159 -3.28 3.59 7.39
C LEU A 159 -1.82 3.89 7.77
N VAL A 160 -1.26 4.98 7.24
CA VAL A 160 0.12 5.42 7.53
C VAL A 160 0.27 5.79 9.01
N ILE A 161 -0.69 6.52 9.57
CA ILE A 161 -0.70 6.89 11.00
C ILE A 161 -0.73 5.64 11.87
N LEU A 162 -1.62 4.69 11.61
CA LEU A 162 -1.74 3.47 12.41
C LEU A 162 -0.50 2.57 12.27
N ARG A 163 0.13 2.50 11.09
CA ARG A 163 1.43 1.83 10.93
C ARG A 163 2.50 2.47 11.83
N ARG A 164 2.54 3.81 11.88
CA ARG A 164 3.47 4.54 12.74
C ARG A 164 3.19 4.27 14.22
N VAL A 165 1.93 4.32 14.64
CA VAL A 165 1.51 4.05 16.03
C VAL A 165 1.85 2.61 16.45
N VAL A 166 1.56 1.62 15.61
CA VAL A 166 1.90 0.20 15.87
C VAL A 166 3.40 0.03 16.07
N ALA A 167 4.22 0.65 15.20
CA ALA A 167 5.67 0.57 15.29
C ALA A 167 6.22 1.30 16.54
N ASP A 168 5.80 2.54 16.79
CA ASP A 168 6.31 3.36 17.90
C ASP A 168 5.93 2.78 19.27
N LEU A 169 4.76 2.16 19.40
CA LEU A 169 4.30 1.52 20.63
C LEU A 169 4.74 0.05 20.75
N GLY A 170 5.41 -0.51 19.75
CA GLY A 170 5.83 -1.92 19.74
C GLY A 170 4.67 -2.91 19.82
N LEU A 171 3.51 -2.58 19.22
CA LEU A 171 2.33 -3.44 19.29
C LEU A 171 2.56 -4.71 18.47
N ASN A 172 2.30 -5.88 19.08
CA ASN A 172 2.44 -7.18 18.43
C ASN A 172 1.26 -7.49 17.50
N VAL A 173 1.12 -6.74 16.42
CA VAL A 173 0.10 -6.91 15.38
C VAL A 173 0.66 -6.53 14.01
N THR A 174 0.40 -7.36 13.00
CA THR A 174 0.72 -7.03 11.62
C THR A 174 -0.42 -6.20 11.02
N LEU A 175 -0.12 -5.02 10.48
CA LEU A 175 -1.11 -4.17 9.82
C LEU A 175 -1.11 -4.45 8.31
N GLU A 176 -2.21 -5.02 7.79
CA GLU A 176 -2.43 -5.28 6.36
C GLU A 176 -3.35 -4.22 5.75
N GLY A 177 -2.88 -3.57 4.68
CA GLY A 177 -3.70 -2.67 3.85
C GLY A 177 -4.43 -3.46 2.76
N CYS A 178 -5.65 -3.04 2.43
CA CYS A 178 -6.44 -3.62 1.34
C CYS A 178 -6.88 -2.53 0.36
N ALA A 179 -6.67 -2.79 -0.92
CA ALA A 179 -7.03 -1.87 -2.00
C ALA A 179 -8.47 -1.36 -1.88
N THR A 180 -8.64 -0.07 -2.22
CA THR A 180 -9.95 0.58 -2.26
C THR A 180 -10.91 -0.15 -3.18
N VAL A 181 -12.02 -0.66 -2.63
CA VAL A 181 -13.13 -1.19 -3.43
C VAL A 181 -13.90 -0.02 -4.03
N ARG A 182 -14.23 -0.14 -5.31
CA ARG A 182 -14.94 0.87 -6.09
C ARG A 182 -16.28 0.33 -6.57
N GLY A 183 -17.29 1.20 -6.62
CA GLY A 183 -18.60 0.91 -7.21
C GLY A 183 -18.56 0.89 -8.74
N PRO A 184 -19.72 0.66 -9.39
CA PRO A 184 -19.83 0.65 -10.86
C PRO A 184 -19.39 1.95 -11.55
N ASP A 185 -19.54 3.08 -10.86
CA ASP A 185 -19.14 4.43 -11.25
C ASP A 185 -17.66 4.75 -10.93
N SER A 186 -16.89 3.74 -10.51
CA SER A 186 -15.52 3.86 -9.99
C SER A 186 -15.38 4.68 -8.70
N LEU A 187 -16.49 5.14 -8.10
CA LEU A 187 -16.46 5.86 -6.83
C LEU A 187 -16.02 4.92 -5.71
N ALA A 188 -15.11 5.39 -4.85
CA ALA A 188 -14.67 4.61 -3.70
C ALA A 188 -15.87 4.29 -2.79
N CYS A 189 -16.04 3.02 -2.41
CA CYS A 189 -17.12 2.62 -1.53
C CYS A 189 -16.99 3.28 -0.15
N SER A 190 -18.07 3.86 0.34
CA SER A 190 -18.13 4.53 1.64
C SER A 190 -19.54 4.46 2.22
N SER A 191 -19.65 4.30 3.54
CA SER A 191 -20.93 4.39 4.25
C SER A 191 -21.63 5.73 4.01
N ARG A 192 -20.86 6.80 3.78
CA ARG A 192 -21.34 8.16 3.51
C ARG A 192 -21.92 8.35 2.10
N ASN A 193 -21.69 7.43 1.15
CA ASN A 193 -22.28 7.54 -0.19
C ASN A 193 -23.81 7.45 -0.15
N ARG A 194 -24.39 6.88 0.92
CA ARG A 194 -25.85 6.82 1.11
C ARG A 194 -26.53 8.19 1.29
N TYR A 195 -25.75 9.23 1.55
CA TYR A 195 -26.24 10.59 1.71
C TYR A 195 -26.34 11.35 0.38
N LEU A 196 -25.75 10.80 -0.69
CA LEU A 196 -25.78 11.41 -2.01
C LEU A 196 -27.15 11.18 -2.64
N SER A 197 -27.76 12.27 -3.10
CA SER A 197 -28.85 12.23 -4.07
C SER A 197 -28.37 11.68 -5.42
N GLN A 198 -29.30 11.38 -6.33
CA GLN A 198 -28.95 10.87 -7.66
C GLN A 198 -28.07 11.85 -8.45
N SER A 199 -28.33 13.16 -8.37
CA SER A 199 -27.51 14.18 -9.03
C SER A 199 -26.13 14.31 -8.40
N GLU A 200 -26.05 14.27 -7.06
CA GLU A 200 -24.78 14.30 -6.33
C GLU A 200 -23.94 13.04 -6.60
N ALA A 201 -24.56 11.86 -6.71
CA ALA A 201 -23.86 10.63 -7.10
C ALA A 201 -23.26 10.74 -8.51
N ALA A 202 -24.01 11.32 -9.47
CA ALA A 202 -23.50 11.55 -10.81
C ALA A 202 -22.31 12.53 -10.82
N ALA A 203 -22.38 13.60 -10.02
CA ALA A 203 -21.29 14.56 -9.85
C ALA A 203 -20.06 13.94 -9.15
N ALA A 204 -20.27 13.08 -8.15
CA ALA A 204 -19.21 12.42 -7.39
C ALA A 204 -18.29 11.56 -8.27
N ALA A 205 -18.78 11.02 -9.40
CA ALA A 205 -17.98 10.28 -10.37
C ALA A 205 -16.85 11.12 -11.00
N ALA A 206 -16.93 12.45 -10.97
CA ALA A 206 -15.85 13.32 -11.44
C ALA A 206 -14.57 13.18 -10.59
N LEU A 207 -14.67 12.75 -9.34
CA LEU A 207 -13.52 12.56 -8.45
C LEU A 207 -12.59 11.44 -8.92
N PRO A 208 -13.04 10.18 -9.08
CA PRO A 208 -12.18 9.12 -9.61
C PRO A 208 -11.73 9.41 -11.05
N GLN A 209 -12.55 10.07 -11.88
CA GLN A 209 -12.17 10.47 -13.24
C GLN A 209 -11.01 11.48 -13.24
N ALA A 210 -11.06 12.50 -12.37
CA ALA A 210 -9.99 13.48 -12.23
C ALA A 210 -8.67 12.84 -11.77
N LEU A 211 -8.73 11.88 -10.84
CA LEU A 211 -7.56 11.12 -10.39
C LEU A 211 -7.00 10.20 -11.49
N ALA A 212 -7.85 9.53 -12.25
CA ALA A 212 -7.42 8.70 -13.38
C ALA A 212 -6.72 9.55 -14.45
N GLN A 213 -7.27 10.71 -14.77
CA GLN A 213 -6.64 11.64 -15.71
C GLN A 213 -5.33 12.21 -15.16
N ALA A 214 -5.26 12.55 -13.87
CA ALA A 214 -4.01 12.97 -13.24
C ALA A 214 -2.91 11.90 -13.30
N SER A 215 -3.28 10.61 -13.27
CA SER A 215 -2.35 9.51 -13.48
C SER A 215 -1.75 9.52 -14.89
N LEU A 216 -2.57 9.78 -15.92
CA LEU A 216 -2.09 9.94 -17.29
C LEU A 216 -1.23 11.21 -17.44
N ASP A 217 -1.72 12.34 -16.93
CA ASP A 217 -1.06 13.65 -16.99
C ASP A 217 0.29 13.63 -16.26
N SER A 218 0.45 12.80 -15.22
CA SER A 218 1.72 12.70 -14.48
C SER A 218 2.91 12.21 -15.32
N ARG A 219 2.65 11.54 -16.45
CA ARG A 219 3.69 11.00 -17.34
C ARG A 219 4.47 12.10 -18.08
N SER A 220 3.88 13.28 -18.27
CA SER A 220 4.56 14.44 -18.88
C SER A 220 5.26 15.32 -17.84
N ASP A 221 5.30 14.90 -16.57
CA ASP A 221 5.86 15.63 -15.42
C ASP A 221 5.48 17.13 -15.37
N PRO A 222 4.18 17.47 -15.30
CA PRO A 222 3.73 18.86 -15.21
C PRO A 222 4.05 19.51 -13.84
N GLY A 223 4.76 18.80 -12.95
CA GLY A 223 4.97 19.18 -11.55
C GLY A 223 3.71 19.07 -10.70
N ALA A 224 3.88 19.19 -9.38
CA ALA A 224 2.78 19.10 -8.42
C ALA A 224 1.72 20.19 -8.65
N ALA A 225 2.15 21.43 -8.90
CA ALA A 225 1.24 22.56 -9.11
C ALA A 225 0.31 22.34 -10.31
N GLY A 226 0.83 21.83 -11.42
CA GLY A 226 0.04 21.52 -12.62
C GLY A 226 -0.99 20.41 -12.37
N LEU A 227 -0.59 19.31 -11.73
CA LEU A 227 -1.51 18.22 -11.37
C LEU A 227 -2.61 18.69 -10.41
N ILE A 228 -2.23 19.42 -9.36
CA ILE A 228 -3.16 19.93 -8.36
C ILE A 228 -4.17 20.86 -9.00
N PHE A 229 -3.72 21.80 -9.85
CA PHE A 229 -4.60 22.72 -10.56
C PHE A 229 -5.58 21.97 -11.47
N ALA A 230 -5.09 21.04 -12.29
CA ALA A 230 -5.93 20.29 -13.22
C ALA A 230 -7.00 19.43 -12.51
N VAL A 231 -6.65 18.80 -11.39
CA VAL A 231 -7.62 18.05 -10.57
C VAL A 231 -8.64 18.98 -9.94
N ARG A 232 -8.22 20.10 -9.32
CA ARG A 232 -9.15 21.08 -8.72
C ARG A 232 -10.14 21.63 -9.74
N ALA A 233 -9.67 22.05 -10.91
CA ALA A 233 -10.52 22.59 -11.97
C ALA A 233 -11.58 21.57 -12.44
N ARG A 234 -11.21 20.29 -12.59
CA ARG A 234 -12.15 19.22 -12.97
C ARG A 234 -13.22 18.97 -11.90
N LEU A 235 -12.82 18.97 -10.63
CA LEU A 235 -13.76 18.82 -9.51
C LEU A 235 -14.75 20.00 -9.46
N GLU A 236 -14.24 21.23 -9.54
CA GLU A 236 -15.05 22.46 -9.50
C GLU A 236 -16.03 22.54 -10.69
N ALA A 237 -15.59 22.17 -11.90
CA ALA A 237 -16.45 22.12 -13.08
C ALA A 237 -17.60 21.11 -12.94
N ALA A 238 -17.42 20.05 -12.14
CA ALA A 238 -18.45 19.07 -11.82
C ALA A 238 -19.33 19.47 -10.61
N GLY A 239 -19.14 20.66 -10.04
CA GLY A 239 -19.89 21.15 -8.88
C GLY A 239 -19.41 20.59 -7.54
N LEU A 240 -18.26 19.91 -7.49
CA LEU A 240 -17.61 19.50 -6.26
C LEU A 240 -16.78 20.65 -5.70
N ARG A 241 -16.75 20.81 -4.37
CA ARG A 241 -15.90 21.81 -3.71
C ARG A 241 -14.67 21.13 -3.11
N PRO A 242 -13.46 21.28 -3.68
CA PRO A 242 -12.25 20.68 -3.11
C PRO A 242 -11.98 21.18 -1.69
N ASP A 243 -11.69 20.26 -0.77
CA ASP A 243 -11.16 20.54 0.56
C ASP A 243 -9.62 20.59 0.47
N TYR A 244 -9.02 19.48 0.02
CA TYR A 244 -7.62 19.44 -0.36
C TYR A 244 -7.39 18.62 -1.62
N VAL A 245 -6.31 18.97 -2.32
CA VAL A 245 -5.68 18.18 -3.38
C VAL A 245 -4.19 18.34 -3.17
N GLU A 246 -3.51 17.29 -2.73
CA GLU A 246 -2.10 17.34 -2.34
C GLU A 246 -1.31 16.17 -2.94
N LEU A 247 -0.10 16.46 -3.44
CA LEU A 247 0.86 15.45 -3.86
C LEU A 247 1.88 15.22 -2.73
N VAL A 248 1.95 13.99 -2.23
CA VAL A 248 2.78 13.63 -1.08
C VAL A 248 3.53 12.31 -1.33
N ARG A 249 4.58 12.06 -0.54
CA ARG A 249 5.21 10.74 -0.47
C ARG A 249 4.26 9.76 0.21
N ALA A 250 4.07 8.58 -0.39
CA ALA A 250 3.09 7.61 0.10
C ALA A 250 3.36 7.09 1.53
N HIS A 251 4.62 6.95 1.95
CA HIS A 251 4.96 6.29 3.21
C HIS A 251 5.02 7.22 4.43
N ASN A 252 5.22 8.52 4.25
CA ASN A 252 5.38 9.49 5.34
C ASN A 252 4.60 10.80 5.13
N LEU A 253 3.84 10.90 4.04
CA LEU A 253 2.94 12.02 3.73
C LEU A 253 3.62 13.38 3.59
N THR A 254 4.94 13.42 3.41
CA THR A 254 5.65 14.68 3.16
C THR A 254 5.33 15.20 1.76
N PRO A 255 5.09 16.52 1.57
CA PRO A 255 4.79 17.10 0.27
C PRO A 255 5.87 16.84 -0.79
N LEU A 256 5.43 16.76 -2.04
CA LEU A 256 6.29 16.63 -3.20
C LEU A 256 6.06 17.80 -4.16
N GLN A 257 7.14 18.28 -4.79
CA GLN A 257 7.08 19.30 -5.85
C GLN A 257 6.86 18.69 -7.24
N ARG A 258 7.14 17.39 -7.39
CA ARG A 258 6.96 16.60 -8.62
C ARG A 258 6.80 15.13 -8.27
N VAL A 259 6.39 14.31 -9.23
CA VAL A 259 6.23 12.86 -9.01
C VAL A 259 7.61 12.19 -8.97
N GLU A 260 8.08 11.91 -7.76
CA GLU A 260 9.35 11.22 -7.49
C GLU A 260 9.09 9.82 -6.93
N GLY A 261 9.49 8.77 -7.68
CA GLY A 261 9.26 7.39 -7.26
C GLY A 261 7.77 7.08 -7.11
N LEU A 262 7.39 6.46 -5.98
CA LEU A 262 5.99 6.25 -5.59
C LEU A 262 5.44 7.50 -4.88
N ALA A 263 4.65 8.29 -5.60
CA ALA A 263 3.91 9.42 -5.05
C ALA A 263 2.43 9.08 -4.83
N LEU A 264 1.78 9.80 -3.93
CA LEU A 264 0.35 9.72 -3.66
C LEU A 264 -0.27 11.08 -3.98
N LEU A 265 -1.22 11.12 -4.92
CA LEU A 265 -2.10 12.26 -5.10
C LEU A 265 -3.39 11.99 -4.32
N ALA A 266 -3.57 12.71 -3.22
CA ALA A 266 -4.70 12.55 -2.32
C ALA A 266 -5.70 13.69 -2.49
N VAL A 267 -6.99 13.37 -2.46
CA VAL A 267 -8.09 14.32 -2.66
C VAL A 267 -9.13 14.17 -1.56
N ALA A 268 -9.61 15.29 -1.05
CA ALA A 268 -10.90 15.38 -0.38
C ALA A 268 -11.73 16.48 -1.05
N ALA A 269 -13.02 16.23 -1.26
CA ALA A 269 -13.94 17.19 -1.84
C ALA A 269 -15.35 17.02 -1.25
N TYR A 270 -16.08 18.12 -1.15
CA TYR A 270 -17.47 18.14 -0.75
C TYR A 270 -18.38 17.96 -1.97
N CYS A 271 -19.33 17.04 -1.87
CA CYS A 271 -20.47 16.85 -2.77
C CYS A 271 -21.74 17.07 -1.96
N GLY A 272 -22.32 18.27 -2.08
CA GLY A 272 -23.36 18.74 -1.16
C GLY A 272 -22.86 18.67 0.31
N PRO A 273 -23.60 18.03 1.24
CA PRO A 273 -23.18 17.89 2.63
C PRO A 273 -22.12 16.78 2.84
N SER A 274 -21.88 15.93 1.85
CA SER A 274 -21.00 14.77 1.98
C SER A 274 -19.55 15.13 1.68
N ARG A 275 -18.64 14.80 2.58
CA ARG A 275 -17.18 14.92 2.35
C ARG A 275 -16.63 13.59 1.82
N LEU A 276 -16.26 13.58 0.55
CA LEU A 276 -15.67 12.44 -0.14
C LEU A 276 -14.14 12.49 -0.02
N ILE A 277 -13.50 11.33 0.01
CA ILE A 277 -12.04 11.20 -0.07
C ILE A 277 -11.68 10.09 -1.05
N ASP A 278 -10.54 10.26 -1.71
CA ASP A 278 -9.93 9.22 -2.55
C ASP A 278 -8.45 9.57 -2.78
N HIS A 279 -7.73 8.65 -3.41
CA HIS A 279 -6.33 8.86 -3.79
C HIS A 279 -5.96 8.02 -5.00
N VAL A 280 -4.84 8.38 -5.63
CA VAL A 280 -4.18 7.54 -6.65
C VAL A 280 -2.68 7.54 -6.42
N PHE A 281 -2.05 6.39 -6.66
CA PHE A 281 -0.60 6.30 -6.71
C PHE A 281 -0.10 6.77 -8.08
N LEU A 282 0.89 7.64 -8.06
CA LEU A 282 1.52 8.19 -9.25
C LEU A 282 2.98 7.72 -9.32
N MET A 283 3.38 7.34 -10.52
CA MET A 283 4.76 6.97 -10.85
C MET A 283 5.05 7.48 -12.26
N THR A 284 6.14 8.22 -12.43
CA THR A 284 6.60 8.73 -13.74
C THR A 284 7.28 7.67 -14.58
N ARG A 285 7.61 6.51 -13.98
CA ARG A 285 8.38 5.44 -14.61
C ARG A 285 7.80 4.08 -14.26
N ALA A 286 7.93 3.13 -15.17
CA ALA A 286 7.51 1.76 -14.93
C ALA A 286 8.29 1.17 -13.73
N PRO A 287 7.63 0.46 -12.80
CA PRO A 287 8.33 -0.25 -11.73
C PRO A 287 9.25 -1.34 -12.31
N ILE A 288 10.42 -1.50 -11.69
CA ILE A 288 11.30 -2.65 -11.85
C ILE A 288 11.09 -3.56 -10.63
N VAL A 289 10.87 -4.84 -10.87
CA VAL A 289 10.85 -5.85 -9.80
C VAL A 289 12.20 -6.55 -9.76
N ALA A 290 12.83 -6.57 -8.58
CA ALA A 290 13.98 -7.40 -8.28
C ALA A 290 13.71 -8.20 -7.00
N ILE A 291 13.82 -9.53 -7.05
CA ILE A 291 13.67 -10.39 -5.87
C ILE A 291 15.01 -11.07 -5.58
N ASP A 292 15.61 -10.74 -4.44
CA ASP A 292 16.89 -11.30 -3.99
C ASP A 292 16.73 -12.49 -3.02
N GLY A 293 17.74 -13.34 -2.93
CA GLY A 293 17.80 -14.50 -2.03
C GLY A 293 18.76 -15.62 -2.52
N PRO A 294 18.90 -16.72 -1.75
CA PRO A 294 19.91 -17.75 -2.02
C PRO A 294 19.69 -18.51 -3.33
N ALA A 295 20.77 -18.90 -4.02
CA ALA A 295 20.71 -19.62 -5.30
C ALA A 295 19.80 -20.85 -5.25
N GLY A 296 19.08 -21.14 -6.35
CA GLY A 296 18.18 -22.30 -6.45
C GLY A 296 16.76 -22.13 -5.88
N ALA A 297 16.46 -21.03 -5.18
CA ALA A 297 15.13 -20.81 -4.55
C ALA A 297 13.97 -20.46 -5.52
N GLY A 298 14.12 -20.61 -6.83
CA GLY A 298 13.07 -20.32 -7.81
C GLY A 298 12.73 -18.84 -8.05
N LYS A 299 13.49 -17.90 -7.44
CA LYS A 299 13.25 -16.45 -7.50
C LYS A 299 13.14 -15.89 -8.92
N SER A 300 14.06 -16.24 -9.81
CA SER A 300 14.06 -15.72 -11.19
C SER A 300 12.80 -16.15 -11.95
N THR A 301 12.32 -17.37 -11.74
CA THR A 301 11.07 -17.87 -12.32
C THR A 301 9.86 -17.14 -11.74
N ALA A 302 9.79 -16.99 -10.41
CA ALA A 302 8.70 -16.28 -9.73
C ALA A 302 8.66 -14.79 -10.11
N THR A 303 9.82 -14.13 -10.16
CA THR A 303 9.93 -12.71 -10.52
C THR A 303 9.56 -12.48 -11.97
N ARG A 304 9.99 -13.35 -12.89
CA ARG A 304 9.60 -13.25 -14.31
C ARG A 304 8.09 -13.44 -14.49
N ALA A 305 7.49 -14.42 -13.79
CA ALA A 305 6.05 -14.63 -13.83
C ALA A 305 5.28 -13.42 -13.26
N LEU A 306 5.77 -12.84 -12.16
CA LEU A 306 5.20 -11.64 -11.54
C LEU A 306 5.31 -10.42 -12.48
N ALA A 307 6.50 -10.17 -13.00
CA ALA A 307 6.78 -9.07 -13.91
C ALA A 307 5.92 -9.17 -15.19
N HIS A 308 5.83 -10.37 -15.79
CA HIS A 308 4.97 -10.62 -16.95
C HIS A 308 3.49 -10.36 -16.63
N ARG A 309 2.98 -10.88 -15.50
CA ARG A 309 1.57 -10.66 -15.09
C ARG A 309 1.24 -9.20 -14.80
N LEU A 310 2.23 -8.42 -14.38
CA LEU A 310 2.06 -7.02 -13.98
C LEU A 310 2.54 -6.01 -15.04
N GLY A 311 3.05 -6.49 -16.18
CA GLY A 311 3.65 -5.64 -17.22
C GLY A 311 4.86 -4.83 -16.72
N LEU A 312 5.60 -5.36 -15.74
CA LEU A 312 6.75 -4.70 -15.12
C LEU A 312 8.06 -5.15 -15.77
N LEU A 313 9.08 -4.30 -15.68
CA LEU A 313 10.42 -4.67 -16.12
C LEU A 313 11.05 -5.60 -15.07
N TYR A 314 11.50 -6.78 -15.51
CA TYR A 314 12.27 -7.70 -14.68
C TYR A 314 13.76 -7.40 -14.82
N LEU A 315 14.46 -7.22 -13.70
CA LEU A 315 15.91 -7.07 -13.67
C LEU A 315 16.57 -8.43 -13.42
N ASP A 316 17.08 -9.10 -14.45
CA ASP A 316 17.83 -10.35 -14.30
C ASP A 316 19.26 -10.05 -13.83
N THR A 317 19.46 -9.96 -12.52
CA THR A 317 20.79 -9.78 -11.91
C THR A 317 21.76 -10.89 -12.31
N GLY A 318 21.26 -12.11 -12.56
CA GLY A 318 22.06 -13.21 -13.09
C GLY A 318 22.57 -12.95 -14.51
N ALA A 319 21.77 -12.28 -15.35
CA ALA A 319 22.20 -11.89 -16.70
C ALA A 319 23.29 -10.82 -16.65
N MET A 320 23.27 -9.91 -15.66
CA MET A 320 24.33 -8.93 -15.46
C MET A 320 25.67 -9.60 -15.17
N TYR A 321 25.71 -10.55 -14.22
CA TYR A 321 26.94 -11.28 -13.90
C TYR A 321 27.43 -12.13 -15.07
N ARG A 322 26.52 -12.74 -15.84
CA ARG A 322 26.90 -13.49 -17.05
C ARG A 322 27.43 -12.58 -18.16
N ALA A 323 26.87 -11.38 -18.34
CA ALA A 323 27.38 -10.39 -19.29
C ALA A 323 28.79 -9.92 -18.92
N LEU A 324 29.02 -9.60 -17.65
CA LEU A 324 30.36 -9.26 -17.15
C LEU A 324 31.35 -10.42 -17.33
N THR A 325 30.94 -11.65 -17.05
CA THR A 325 31.76 -12.84 -17.24
C THR A 325 32.11 -13.04 -18.72
N TRP A 326 31.14 -12.85 -19.61
CA TRP A 326 31.37 -12.89 -21.06
C TRP A 326 32.36 -11.81 -21.48
N TRP A 327 32.23 -10.58 -20.97
CA TRP A 327 33.14 -9.48 -21.28
C TRP A 327 34.57 -9.76 -20.82
N VAL A 328 34.77 -10.21 -19.57
CA VAL A 328 36.09 -10.60 -19.06
C VAL A 328 36.74 -11.65 -19.95
N ARG A 329 35.97 -12.66 -20.37
CA ARG A 329 36.44 -13.71 -21.28
C ARG A 329 36.78 -13.18 -22.67
N GLU A 330 35.93 -12.31 -23.24
CA GLU A 330 36.14 -11.74 -24.58
C GLU A 330 37.38 -10.85 -24.64
N GLN A 331 37.70 -10.18 -23.52
CA GLN A 331 38.94 -9.41 -23.37
C GLN A 331 40.17 -10.28 -23.08
N GLY A 332 40.02 -11.61 -22.99
CA GLY A 332 41.12 -12.55 -22.74
C GLY A 332 41.74 -12.44 -21.34
N VAL A 333 41.01 -11.87 -20.39
CA VAL A 333 41.49 -11.70 -19.00
C VAL A 333 41.19 -12.95 -18.18
N ASP A 334 42.11 -13.33 -17.29
CA ASP A 334 41.92 -14.44 -16.36
C ASP A 334 40.73 -14.15 -15.41
N PRO A 335 39.67 -15.00 -15.43
CA PRO A 335 38.52 -14.87 -14.52
C PRO A 335 38.87 -14.89 -13.02
N ALA A 336 40.04 -15.41 -12.65
CA ALA A 336 40.51 -15.46 -11.26
C ALA A 336 41.30 -14.21 -10.83
N ASP A 337 41.71 -13.34 -11.75
CA ASP A 337 42.54 -12.16 -11.46
C ASP A 337 41.72 -10.88 -11.28
N ALA A 338 41.43 -10.54 -10.03
CA ALA A 338 40.68 -9.32 -9.69
C ALA A 338 41.36 -8.02 -10.17
N ALA A 339 42.70 -7.98 -10.20
CA ALA A 339 43.46 -6.78 -10.58
C ALA A 339 43.41 -6.53 -12.08
N ALA A 340 43.39 -7.60 -12.88
CA ALA A 340 43.19 -7.52 -14.33
C ALA A 340 41.72 -7.25 -14.72
N ILE A 341 40.76 -7.71 -13.91
CA ILE A 341 39.32 -7.46 -14.15
C ILE A 341 38.92 -6.02 -13.85
N ALA A 342 39.44 -5.41 -12.78
CA ALA A 342 38.99 -4.09 -12.31
C ALA A 342 39.04 -2.97 -13.39
N PRO A 343 40.08 -2.86 -14.22
CA PRO A 343 40.12 -1.88 -15.33
C PRO A 343 38.99 -2.06 -16.35
N LEU A 344 38.58 -3.31 -16.62
CA LEU A 344 37.51 -3.60 -17.59
C LEU A 344 36.12 -3.14 -17.13
N LEU A 345 35.97 -2.83 -15.84
CA LEU A 345 34.72 -2.40 -15.22
C LEU A 345 34.61 -0.86 -15.15
N GLN A 346 35.69 -0.13 -15.48
CA GLN A 346 35.66 1.32 -15.59
C GLN A 346 34.81 1.72 -16.80
N ASP A 347 33.93 2.70 -16.62
CA ASP A 347 33.00 3.20 -17.66
C ASP A 347 32.13 2.12 -18.33
N LEU A 348 31.87 1.02 -17.61
CA LEU A 348 30.99 -0.06 -18.05
C LEU A 348 29.60 0.48 -18.41
N ASP A 349 29.15 0.25 -19.65
CA ASP A 349 27.78 0.50 -20.08
C ASP A 349 27.04 -0.83 -20.21
N LEU A 350 26.29 -1.19 -19.18
CA LEU A 350 25.47 -2.40 -19.18
C LEU A 350 24.01 -2.00 -19.27
N ARG A 351 23.31 -2.43 -20.33
CA ARG A 351 21.89 -2.13 -20.54
C ARG A 351 21.07 -3.40 -20.62
N LEU A 352 19.95 -3.38 -19.90
CA LEU A 352 18.96 -4.44 -19.90
C LEU A 352 17.66 -3.87 -20.47
N LEU A 353 17.37 -4.21 -21.73
CA LEU A 353 16.17 -3.74 -22.42
C LEU A 353 15.11 -4.84 -22.38
N GLY A 354 13.91 -4.52 -21.90
CA GLY A 354 12.80 -5.47 -21.81
C GLY A 354 11.99 -5.52 -23.12
N GLY A 355 11.73 -6.73 -23.62
CA GLY A 355 10.70 -7.00 -24.63
C GLY A 355 9.35 -7.38 -24.00
N VAL A 356 8.25 -7.10 -24.71
CA VAL A 356 6.87 -7.33 -24.25
C VAL A 356 6.58 -8.82 -23.96
N ASP A 357 7.36 -9.73 -24.52
CA ASP A 357 7.20 -11.19 -24.39
C ASP A 357 8.16 -11.85 -23.38
N GLY A 358 8.84 -11.05 -22.55
CA GLY A 358 9.75 -11.56 -21.51
C GLY A 358 11.14 -11.98 -21.99
N GLU A 359 11.45 -11.81 -23.28
CA GLU A 359 12.83 -11.81 -23.77
C GLU A 359 13.50 -10.48 -23.44
N GLN A 360 14.58 -10.56 -22.66
CA GLN A 360 15.38 -9.42 -22.25
C GLN A 360 16.62 -9.35 -23.13
N GLN A 361 16.79 -8.23 -23.83
CA GLN A 361 18.00 -7.93 -24.57
C GLN A 361 19.06 -7.39 -23.60
N VAL A 362 20.26 -7.97 -23.65
CA VAL A 362 21.39 -7.64 -22.77
C VAL A 362 22.51 -7.05 -23.61
N LEU A 363 22.85 -5.79 -23.35
CA LEU A 363 23.94 -5.09 -24.02
C LEU A 363 25.05 -4.80 -23.02
N ILE A 364 26.30 -5.09 -23.38
CA ILE A 364 27.49 -4.69 -22.61
C ILE A 364 28.45 -3.94 -23.53
N ASN A 365 28.77 -2.70 -23.18
CA ASN A 365 29.60 -1.79 -23.97
C ASN A 365 29.17 -1.72 -25.45
N GLY A 366 27.86 -1.75 -25.71
CA GLY A 366 27.27 -1.73 -27.05
C GLY A 366 27.14 -3.08 -27.76
N HIS A 367 27.66 -4.18 -27.18
CA HIS A 367 27.53 -5.52 -27.73
C HIS A 367 26.25 -6.22 -27.24
N ASP A 368 25.40 -6.68 -28.15
CA ASP A 368 24.27 -7.56 -27.79
C ASP A 368 24.79 -8.95 -27.47
N VAL A 369 24.71 -9.33 -26.19
CA VAL A 369 25.22 -10.59 -25.66
C VAL A 369 24.10 -11.52 -25.22
N SER A 370 22.86 -11.20 -25.55
CA SER A 370 21.66 -11.91 -25.05
C SER A 370 21.77 -13.42 -25.19
N THR A 371 22.20 -13.93 -26.33
CA THR A 371 22.39 -15.37 -26.57
C THR A 371 23.70 -15.87 -25.97
N ALA A 372 24.80 -15.14 -26.16
CA ALA A 372 26.14 -15.54 -25.75
C ALA A 372 26.29 -15.75 -24.25
N ILE A 373 25.62 -14.94 -23.42
CA ILE A 373 25.68 -15.08 -21.95
C ILE A 373 25.05 -16.38 -21.44
N ARG A 374 24.29 -17.11 -22.27
CA ARG A 374 23.63 -18.37 -21.90
C ARG A 374 24.47 -19.60 -22.23
N SER A 375 25.69 -19.40 -22.75
CA SER A 375 26.56 -20.51 -23.12
C SER A 375 27.08 -21.27 -21.88
N PRO A 376 27.37 -22.58 -22.00
CA PRO A 376 27.97 -23.36 -20.93
C PRO A 376 29.31 -22.78 -20.44
N GLU A 377 30.12 -22.24 -21.36
CA GLU A 377 31.43 -21.68 -21.07
C GLU A 377 31.33 -20.44 -20.17
N VAL A 378 30.39 -19.53 -20.46
CA VAL A 378 30.13 -18.38 -19.59
C VAL A 378 29.60 -18.86 -18.24
N THR A 379 28.63 -19.78 -18.25
CA THR A 379 27.99 -20.30 -17.03
C THR A 379 29.00 -20.90 -16.05
N ALA A 380 30.00 -21.61 -16.56
CA ALA A 380 31.05 -22.23 -15.75
C ALA A 380 31.94 -21.22 -15.00
N LEU A 381 32.11 -20.01 -15.55
CA LEU A 381 33.03 -18.99 -15.01
C LEU A 381 32.33 -17.94 -14.12
N VAL A 382 31.00 -17.87 -14.14
CA VAL A 382 30.23 -16.84 -13.44
C VAL A 382 30.51 -16.81 -11.94
N SER A 383 30.58 -17.98 -11.29
CA SER A 383 30.84 -18.05 -9.85
C SER A 383 32.21 -17.49 -9.49
N THR A 384 33.22 -17.73 -10.33
CA THR A 384 34.59 -17.24 -10.15
C THR A 384 34.63 -15.72 -10.30
N VAL A 385 34.04 -15.19 -11.39
CA VAL A 385 34.04 -13.74 -11.65
C VAL A 385 33.19 -12.98 -10.61
N ALA A 386 32.02 -13.51 -10.24
CA ALA A 386 31.13 -12.89 -9.25
C ALA A 386 31.66 -12.98 -7.80
N ALA A 387 32.70 -13.78 -7.54
CA ALA A 387 33.35 -13.82 -6.24
C ALA A 387 34.14 -12.53 -5.93
N HIS A 388 34.61 -11.82 -6.97
CA HIS A 388 35.44 -10.63 -6.82
C HIS A 388 34.63 -9.42 -6.35
N GLY A 389 35.19 -8.67 -5.38
CA GLY A 389 34.56 -7.47 -4.83
C GLY A 389 34.29 -6.40 -5.89
N CYS A 390 35.26 -6.13 -6.77
CA CYS A 390 35.15 -5.13 -7.83
C CYS A 390 33.97 -5.40 -8.80
N VAL A 391 33.69 -6.66 -9.10
CA VAL A 391 32.57 -7.07 -9.97
C VAL A 391 31.24 -6.83 -9.28
N ARG A 392 31.12 -7.15 -7.98
CA ARG A 392 29.90 -6.88 -7.20
C ARG A 392 29.65 -5.39 -7.06
N GLU A 393 30.69 -4.60 -6.82
CA GLU A 393 30.61 -3.15 -6.73
C GLU A 393 30.16 -2.53 -8.06
N ALA A 394 30.74 -2.93 -9.19
CA ALA A 394 30.34 -2.48 -10.52
C ALA A 394 28.89 -2.87 -10.83
N SER A 395 28.49 -4.11 -10.58
CA SER A 395 27.10 -4.58 -10.74
C SER A 395 26.12 -3.78 -9.87
N THR A 396 26.47 -3.52 -8.61
CA THR A 396 25.67 -2.69 -7.70
C THR A 396 25.54 -1.26 -8.21
N SER A 397 26.62 -0.68 -8.73
CA SER A 397 26.61 0.67 -9.31
C SER A 397 25.67 0.75 -10.52
N GLN A 398 25.73 -0.23 -11.42
CA GLN A 398 24.82 -0.35 -12.57
C GLN A 398 23.37 -0.53 -12.13
N GLN A 399 23.09 -1.39 -11.13
CA GLN A 399 21.74 -1.55 -10.57
C GLN A 399 21.20 -0.25 -9.99
N ARG A 400 22.04 0.52 -9.29
CA ARG A 400 21.66 1.85 -8.77
C ARG A 400 21.43 2.86 -9.88
N ALA A 401 22.23 2.83 -10.95
CA ALA A 401 22.01 3.68 -12.13
C ALA A 401 20.69 3.32 -12.84
N MET A 402 20.39 2.03 -13.01
CA MET A 402 19.10 1.54 -13.53
C MET A 402 17.93 1.89 -12.60
N GLY A 403 18.11 1.78 -11.29
CA GLY A 403 17.16 2.22 -10.27
C GLY A 403 17.04 3.74 -10.12
N ALA A 404 18.00 4.51 -10.63
CA ALA A 404 17.86 5.95 -10.78
C ALA A 404 17.03 6.31 -12.02
N GLN A 405 16.78 5.37 -12.92
CA GLN A 405 15.95 5.48 -14.12
C GLN A 405 14.60 4.73 -14.01
N ALA A 406 14.31 4.06 -12.89
CA ALA A 406 13.04 3.36 -12.65
C ALA A 406 12.85 3.02 -11.16
N VAL A 407 11.65 2.65 -10.70
CA VAL A 407 11.41 2.36 -9.27
C VAL A 407 11.73 0.91 -8.96
N LEU A 408 12.77 0.64 -8.16
CA LEU A 408 13.11 -0.71 -7.70
C LEU A 408 12.18 -1.14 -6.55
N LEU A 409 11.41 -2.21 -6.74
CA LEU A 409 10.76 -2.96 -5.67
C LEU A 409 11.71 -4.11 -5.27
N ALA A 410 12.25 -4.04 -4.06
CA ALA A 410 13.13 -5.05 -3.47
C ALA A 410 12.43 -5.84 -2.37
#